data_AF-A0A915DIM4-F1
#
_entry.id   AF-A0A915DIM4-F1
#
_cell.length_a   1.000
_cell.length_b   1.000
_cell.length_c   1.000
_cell.angle_alpha   90.00
_cell.angle_beta   90.00
_cell.angle_gamma   90.00
#
_symmetry.space_group_name_H-M   'P 1'
#
loop_
_entity.id
_entity.type
_entity.pdbx_description
1 polymer ?
#
loop_
_entity_poly.entity_id
_entity_poly.type
_entity_poly.pdbx_seq_one_letter_code
_entity_poly.pdbx_strand_id
1 'polypeptide(L)'
;MDKKELDTRYDWVGPVDKVSKIRPIRLRRVENESDSERVYREAREKLNEWNCDFWSKHNKLFENRKAQFYEERQKPIGGRNQMSANELSVFYKDFLNEQSSSFSAYNNEWYRRNIQLIWPAMRASFVRFKRILGR
;
A
#
# COMPACT_ATOMS: atom_id res chain seq x y z
N MET A 1 -7.41 -7.03 17.02
CA MET A 1 -6.24 -6.14 17.05
C MET A 1 -6.37 -5.25 18.26
N ASP A 2 -5.39 -5.31 19.15
CA ASP A 2 -5.38 -4.64 20.45
C ASP A 2 -5.50 -3.12 20.29
N LYS A 3 -6.49 -2.51 20.94
CA LYS A 3 -6.71 -1.04 20.92
C LYS A 3 -5.71 -0.39 21.88
N LYS A 4 -4.43 -0.39 21.56
CA LYS A 4 -3.50 0.55 22.21
C LYS A 4 -3.91 1.96 21.80
N GLU A 5 -4.29 2.78 22.76
CA GLU A 5 -4.52 4.21 22.54
C GLU A 5 -3.25 4.80 21.91
N LEU A 6 -3.43 5.37 20.72
CA LEU A 6 -2.33 5.99 19.99
C LEU A 6 -2.08 7.37 20.56
N ASP A 7 -0.81 7.73 20.73
CA ASP A 7 -0.43 9.08 21.15
C ASP A 7 -1.07 10.11 20.20
N THR A 8 -1.90 10.99 20.76
CA THR A 8 -2.62 12.02 20.01
C THR A 8 -1.74 13.19 19.58
N ARG A 9 -0.42 13.12 19.83
CA ARG A 9 0.61 14.12 19.43
C ARG A 9 1.36 13.76 18.16
N TYR A 10 1.41 12.49 17.77
CA TYR A 10 2.17 12.04 16.60
C TYR A 10 1.37 11.13 15.68
N ASP A 11 1.72 11.13 14.39
CA ASP A 11 1.22 10.12 13.47
C ASP A 11 1.85 8.77 13.83
N TRP A 12 1.06 7.70 13.80
CA TRP A 12 1.54 6.36 14.10
C TRP A 12 1.84 5.59 12.82
N VAL A 13 3.04 5.02 12.76
CA VAL A 13 3.48 4.11 11.69
C VAL A 13 3.75 2.75 12.29
N GLY A 14 3.02 1.74 11.84
CA GLY A 14 3.12 0.39 12.36
C GLY A 14 4.33 -0.41 11.84
N PRO A 15 4.49 -1.64 12.35
CA PRO A 15 5.44 -2.60 11.78
C PRO A 15 5.07 -2.93 10.33
N VAL A 16 6.03 -3.46 9.58
CA VAL A 16 5.82 -3.90 8.20
C VAL A 16 4.75 -4.98 8.15
N ASP A 17 3.73 -4.82 7.30
CA ASP A 17 2.73 -5.86 7.10
C ASP A 17 3.35 -7.13 6.52
N LYS A 18 2.94 -8.30 7.04
CA LYS A 18 3.56 -9.58 6.67
C LYS A 18 3.33 -9.95 5.21
N VAL A 19 2.21 -9.50 4.62
CA VAL A 19 1.79 -9.87 3.27
C VAL A 19 2.08 -8.74 2.29
N SER A 20 1.51 -7.55 2.49
CA SER A 20 1.70 -6.42 1.56
C SER A 20 3.10 -5.83 1.60
N LYS A 21 3.85 -6.06 2.69
CA LYS A 21 5.13 -5.42 3.00
C LYS A 21 5.05 -3.90 3.15
N ILE A 22 3.85 -3.33 3.24
CA ILE A 22 3.60 -1.91 3.48
C ILE A 22 3.42 -1.67 4.98
N ARG A 23 3.88 -0.52 5.46
CA ARG A 23 3.64 -0.09 6.85
C ARG A 23 2.25 0.54 6.96
N PRO A 24 1.38 0.06 7.86
CA PRO A 24 0.11 0.71 8.11
C PRO A 24 0.36 2.06 8.79
N ILE A 25 -0.41 3.06 8.39
CA ILE A 25 -0.33 4.42 8.94
C ILE A 25 -1.67 4.74 9.60
N ARG A 26 -1.63 5.32 10.79
CA ARG A 26 -2.78 5.94 11.44
C ARG A 26 -2.43 7.38 11.74
N LEU A 27 -3.21 8.28 11.15
CA LEU A 27 -2.95 9.69 11.29
C LEU A 27 -3.54 10.19 12.60
N ARG A 28 -2.83 11.12 13.21
CA ARG A 28 -3.19 11.72 14.47
C ARG A 28 -4.53 12.46 14.37
N ARG A 29 -5.38 12.29 15.39
CA ARG A 29 -6.64 13.04 15.53
C ARG A 29 -6.40 14.25 16.43
N VAL A 30 -6.82 15.43 15.98
CA VAL A 30 -6.71 16.68 16.76
C VAL A 30 -8.03 16.94 17.47
N GLU A 31 -8.02 17.40 18.72
CA GLU A 31 -9.24 17.69 19.47
C GLU A 31 -10.14 18.74 18.80
N ASN A 32 -9.53 19.79 18.21
CA ASN A 32 -10.23 20.82 17.45
C ASN A 32 -10.12 20.60 15.92
N GLU A 33 -10.17 19.34 15.47
CA GLU A 33 -10.12 18.98 14.05
C GLU A 33 -11.34 19.57 13.31
N SER A 34 -11.10 20.41 12.31
CA SER A 34 -12.17 20.88 11.43
C SER A 34 -12.63 19.77 10.50
N ASP A 35 -13.86 19.86 9.97
CA ASP A 35 -14.36 18.89 8.98
C ASP A 35 -13.43 18.75 7.77
N SER A 36 -12.79 19.83 7.33
CA SER A 36 -11.84 19.77 6.21
C SER A 36 -10.58 18.97 6.55
N GLU A 37 -10.05 19.14 7.78
CA GLU A 37 -8.91 18.36 8.27
C GLU A 37 -9.27 16.88 8.43
N ARG A 38 -10.47 16.59 8.98
CA ARG A 38 -11.01 15.24 9.15
C ARG A 38 -11.16 14.51 7.82
N VAL A 39 -11.81 15.15 6.84
CA VAL A 39 -12.01 14.59 5.50
C VAL A 39 -10.68 14.31 4.83
N TYR A 40 -9.71 15.22 4.95
CA TYR A 40 -8.37 15.01 4.40
C TYR A 40 -7.64 13.83 5.07
N ARG A 41 -7.72 13.74 6.40
CA ARG A 41 -7.12 12.63 7.17
C ARG A 41 -7.73 11.29 6.78
N GLU A 42 -9.05 11.17 6.79
CA GLU A 42 -9.77 9.94 6.44
C GLU A 42 -9.49 9.52 4.99
N ALA A 43 -9.41 10.47 4.06
CA ALA A 43 -9.08 10.17 2.67
C ALA A 43 -7.66 9.61 2.51
N ARG A 44 -6.68 10.11 3.27
CA ARG A 44 -5.31 9.58 3.30
C ARG A 44 -5.25 8.18 3.90
N GLU A 45 -5.93 7.96 5.02
CA GLU A 45 -6.00 6.64 5.67
C GLU A 45 -6.62 5.61 4.72
N LYS A 46 -7.74 5.96 4.07
CA LYS A 46 -8.40 5.10 3.08
C LYS A 46 -7.54 4.82 1.85
N LEU A 47 -6.74 5.79 1.39
CA LEU A 47 -5.78 5.57 0.31
C LEU A 47 -4.68 4.58 0.73
N ASN A 48 -4.16 4.73 1.95
CA ASN A 48 -3.14 3.83 2.47
C ASN A 48 -3.67 2.39 2.66
N GLU A 49 -4.89 2.25 3.17
CA GLU A 49 -5.58 0.95 3.28
C GLU A 49 -5.76 0.30 1.91
N TRP A 50 -6.29 1.05 0.93
CA TRP A 50 -6.45 0.55 -0.43
C TRP A 50 -5.13 0.11 -1.06
N ASN A 51 -4.05 0.88 -0.86
CA ASN A 51 -2.71 0.53 -1.32
C ASN A 51 -2.23 -0.78 -0.68
N CYS A 52 -2.36 -0.90 0.65
CA CYS A 52 -2.01 -2.11 1.39
C CYS A 52 -2.80 -3.33 0.92
N ASP A 53 -4.10 -3.18 0.63
CA ASP A 53 -4.95 -4.25 0.13
C ASP A 53 -4.55 -4.73 -1.27
N PHE A 54 -4.22 -3.79 -2.16
CA PHE A 54 -3.73 -4.13 -3.50
C PHE A 54 -2.46 -4.98 -3.42
N TRP A 55 -1.46 -4.51 -2.68
CA TRP A 55 -0.19 -5.24 -2.53
C TRP A 55 -0.34 -6.55 -1.76
N SER A 56 -1.27 -6.63 -0.81
CA SER A 56 -1.58 -7.90 -0.15
C SER A 56 -2.06 -8.95 -1.15
N LYS A 57 -2.95 -8.56 -2.09
CA LYS A 57 -3.46 -9.46 -3.13
C LYS A 57 -2.40 -9.79 -4.16
N HIS A 58 -1.64 -8.79 -4.61
CA HIS A 58 -0.58 -8.95 -5.58
C HIS A 58 0.53 -9.87 -5.07
N ASN A 59 0.99 -9.68 -3.83
CA ASN A 59 2.04 -10.52 -3.24
C ASN A 59 1.57 -11.96 -3.00
N LYS A 60 0.31 -12.17 -2.59
CA LYS A 60 -0.27 -13.52 -2.51
C LYS A 60 -0.29 -14.21 -3.87
N LEU A 61 -0.70 -13.49 -4.92
CA LEU A 61 -0.70 -14.01 -6.27
C LEU A 61 0.72 -14.36 -6.73
N PHE A 62 1.68 -13.49 -6.45
CA PHE A 62 3.10 -13.71 -6.75
C PHE A 62 3.62 -15.00 -6.09
N GLU A 63 3.44 -15.16 -4.78
CA GLU A 63 3.90 -16.35 -4.07
C GLU A 63 3.21 -17.64 -4.56
N ASN A 64 1.90 -17.57 -4.87
CA ASN A 64 1.17 -18.71 -5.43
C ASN A 64 1.70 -19.10 -6.82
N ARG A 65 1.89 -18.13 -7.72
CA ARG A 65 2.43 -18.36 -9.07
C ARG A 65 3.86 -18.89 -9.01
N LYS A 66 4.66 -18.37 -8.08
CA LYS A 66 6.02 -18.82 -7.84
C LYS A 66 6.04 -20.28 -7.36
N ALA A 67 5.15 -20.65 -6.44
CA ALA A 67 5.00 -22.04 -5.97
C ALA A 67 4.60 -22.99 -7.09
N GLN A 68 3.63 -22.61 -7.95
CA GLN A 68 3.25 -23.40 -9.12
C GLN A 68 4.43 -23.60 -10.08
N PHE A 69 5.19 -22.53 -10.35
CA PHE A 69 6.38 -22.61 -11.20
C PHE A 69 7.45 -23.54 -10.61
N TYR A 70 7.59 -23.60 -9.28
CA TYR A 70 8.46 -24.60 -8.62
C TYR A 70 7.95 -26.04 -8.82
N GLU A 71 6.65 -26.28 -8.60
CA GLU A 71 6.07 -27.62 -8.72
C GLU A 71 6.17 -28.19 -10.15
N GLU A 72 5.91 -27.35 -11.16
CA GLU A 72 6.00 -27.74 -12.57
C GLU A 72 7.43 -28.12 -12.99
N ARG A 73 8.44 -27.44 -12.45
CA ARG A 73 9.86 -27.66 -12.77
C ARG A 73 10.51 -28.79 -11.97
N GLN A 74 9.94 -29.17 -10.83
CA GLN A 74 10.47 -30.25 -9.98
C GLN A 74 10.09 -31.66 -10.45
N LYS A 75 9.19 -31.82 -11.42
CA LYS A 75 8.86 -33.11 -12.05
C LYS A 75 9.47 -33.15 -13.47
N PRO A 76 10.32 -34.10 -13.93
CA PRO A 76 10.92 -35.30 -13.32
C PRO A 76 12.48 -35.35 -13.48
N ILE A 77 13.20 -34.24 -13.40
CA ILE A 77 14.67 -34.23 -13.58
C ILE A 77 15.36 -34.06 -12.22
N GLY A 78 15.61 -35.19 -11.55
CA GLY A 78 16.52 -35.37 -10.41
C GLY A 78 16.92 -34.13 -9.61
N GLY A 79 16.19 -33.84 -8.54
CA GLY A 79 16.75 -33.26 -7.30
C GLY A 79 17.44 -31.89 -7.37
N ARG A 80 17.15 -31.03 -8.35
CA ARG A 80 17.63 -29.63 -8.28
C ARG A 80 16.82 -28.84 -7.26
N ASN A 81 17.38 -28.69 -6.06
CA ASN A 81 16.77 -27.98 -4.92
C ASN A 81 16.71 -26.44 -5.11
N GLN A 82 17.36 -25.86 -6.12
CA GLN A 82 17.40 -24.41 -6.34
C GLN A 82 17.28 -24.08 -7.83
N MET A 83 16.37 -23.16 -8.18
CA MET A 83 16.26 -22.62 -9.54
C MET A 83 17.52 -21.87 -9.91
N SER A 84 17.96 -22.02 -11.17
CA SER A 84 18.96 -21.12 -11.73
C SER A 84 18.38 -19.70 -11.82
N ALA A 85 19.22 -18.69 -11.66
CA ALA A 85 18.84 -17.29 -11.86
C ALA A 85 18.18 -17.05 -13.23
N ASN A 86 18.55 -17.83 -14.25
CA ASN A 86 17.95 -17.78 -15.58
C ASN A 86 16.50 -18.29 -15.61
N GLU A 87 16.15 -19.27 -14.79
CA GLU A 87 14.78 -19.79 -14.74
C GLU A 87 13.87 -18.84 -13.98
N LEU A 88 14.40 -18.28 -12.89
CA LEU A 88 13.69 -17.29 -12.10
C LEU A 88 13.46 -15.99 -12.90
N SER A 89 14.41 -15.59 -13.76
CA SER A 89 14.24 -14.41 -14.62
C SER A 89 13.15 -14.59 -15.67
N VAL A 90 13.00 -15.80 -16.24
CA VAL A 90 11.89 -16.15 -17.14
C VAL A 90 10.56 -16.05 -16.39
N PHE A 91 10.46 -16.66 -15.21
CA PHE A 91 9.27 -16.54 -14.36
C PHE A 91 8.91 -15.07 -14.07
N TYR A 92 9.89 -14.26 -13.66
CA TYR A 92 9.63 -12.84 -13.37
C TYR A 92 9.12 -12.10 -14.59
N LYS A 93 9.73 -12.32 -15.76
CA LYS A 93 9.30 -11.68 -17.01
C LYS A 93 7.86 -12.06 -17.34
N ASP A 94 7.51 -13.34 -17.24
CA ASP A 94 6.18 -13.84 -17.59
C ASP A 94 5.12 -13.31 -16.60
N PHE A 95 5.41 -13.34 -15.30
CA PHE A 95 4.54 -12.77 -14.27
C PHE A 95 4.32 -11.27 -14.46
N LEU A 96 5.38 -10.51 -14.76
CA LEU A 96 5.30 -9.07 -14.98
C LEU A 96 4.49 -8.74 -16.25
N ASN A 97 4.65 -9.53 -17.32
CA ASN A 97 3.88 -9.36 -18.54
C ASN A 97 2.39 -9.65 -18.29
N GLU A 98 2.07 -10.73 -17.57
CA GLU A 98 0.69 -11.09 -17.24
C GLU A 98 0.02 -10.04 -16.34
N GLN A 99 0.75 -9.53 -15.34
CA GLN A 99 0.23 -8.53 -14.40
C GLN A 99 0.39 -7.08 -14.88
N SER A 100 0.94 -6.84 -16.07
CA SER A 100 1.18 -5.50 -16.60
C SER A 100 -0.09 -4.64 -16.65
N SER A 101 -1.20 -5.23 -17.12
CA SER A 101 -2.50 -4.54 -17.19
C SER A 101 -3.04 -4.17 -15.81
N SER A 102 -2.98 -5.11 -14.86
CA SER A 102 -3.36 -4.92 -13.45
C SER A 102 -2.52 -3.83 -12.79
N PHE A 103 -1.21 -3.85 -13.00
CA PHE A 103 -0.28 -2.87 -12.44
C PHE A 103 -0.47 -1.48 -13.05
N SER A 104 -0.73 -1.40 -14.36
CA SER A 104 -1.06 -0.15 -15.04
C SER A 104 -2.36 0.46 -14.52
N ALA A 105 -3.41 -0.35 -14.36
CA ALA A 105 -4.68 0.08 -13.78
C ALA A 105 -4.51 0.57 -12.32
N TYR A 106 -3.71 -0.16 -11.53
CA TYR A 106 -3.35 0.25 -10.17
C TYR A 106 -2.62 1.60 -10.16
N ASN A 107 -1.59 1.77 -11.00
CA ASN A 107 -0.82 3.01 -11.04
C ASN A 107 -1.70 4.20 -11.42
N ASN A 108 -2.55 4.03 -12.44
CA ASN A 108 -3.50 5.06 -12.85
C ASN A 108 -4.43 5.45 -11.70
N GLU A 109 -5.05 4.46 -11.03
CA GLU A 109 -5.92 4.70 -9.88
C GLU A 109 -5.18 5.33 -8.69
N TRP A 110 -3.94 4.92 -8.45
CA TRP A 110 -3.08 5.47 -7.40
C TRP A 110 -2.79 6.95 -7.67
N TYR A 111 -2.38 7.32 -8.90
CA TYR A 111 -2.19 8.72 -9.27
C TYR A 111 -3.48 9.52 -9.16
N ARG A 112 -4.59 8.98 -9.69
CA ARG A 112 -5.91 9.63 -9.63
C ARG A 112 -6.30 9.95 -8.19
N ARG A 113 -6.18 8.99 -7.27
CA ARG A 113 -6.50 9.19 -5.85
C ARG A 113 -5.56 10.18 -5.17
N ASN A 114 -4.26 10.13 -5.46
CA ASN A 114 -3.30 11.08 -4.89
C ASN A 114 -3.57 12.52 -5.38
N ILE A 115 -3.89 12.71 -6.67
CA ILE A 115 -4.26 14.02 -7.22
C ILE A 115 -5.56 14.52 -6.57
N GLN A 116 -6.54 13.64 -6.36
CA GLN A 116 -7.78 14.00 -5.65
C GLN A 116 -7.55 14.47 -4.22
N LEU A 117 -6.47 14.06 -3.56
CA LEU A 117 -6.12 14.54 -2.22
C LEU A 117 -5.60 15.97 -2.19
N ILE A 118 -5.18 16.54 -3.31
CA ILE A 118 -4.64 17.92 -3.37
C ILE A 118 -5.71 18.92 -2.92
N TRP A 119 -6.96 18.76 -3.36
CA TRP A 119 -8.04 19.69 -3.00
C TRP A 119 -8.39 19.68 -1.49
N PRO A 120 -8.67 18.51 -0.87
CA PRO A 120 -8.81 18.42 0.59
C PRO A 120 -7.58 18.91 1.35
N ALA A 121 -6.36 18.63 0.87
CA ALA A 121 -5.12 19.10 1.48
C ALA A 121 -5.07 20.63 1.50
N MET A 122 -5.37 21.29 0.38
CA MET A 122 -5.39 22.75 0.29
C MET A 122 -6.42 23.36 1.24
N ARG A 123 -7.65 22.81 1.29
CA ARG A 123 -8.68 23.27 2.24
C ARG A 123 -8.25 23.11 3.70
N ALA A 124 -7.72 21.94 4.07
CA ALA A 124 -7.23 21.68 5.42
C ALA A 124 -6.08 22.63 5.80
N SER A 125 -5.12 22.87 4.89
CA SER A 125 -4.01 23.80 5.09
C SER A 125 -4.49 25.24 5.29
N PHE A 126 -5.53 25.68 4.55
CA PHE A 126 -6.09 27.01 4.71
C PHE A 126 -6.76 27.19 6.08
N VAL A 127 -7.50 26.18 6.56
CA VAL A 127 -8.08 26.22 7.91
C VAL A 127 -6.99 26.30 8.99
N ARG A 128 -5.92 25.50 8.84
CA ARG A 128 -4.77 25.55 9.75
C ARG A 128 -4.09 26.92 9.75
N PHE A 129 -3.90 27.49 8.56
CA PHE A 129 -3.29 28.81 8.39
C PHE A 129 -4.13 29.90 9.05
N LYS A 130 -5.44 29.90 8.84
CA LYS A 130 -6.37 30.83 9.54
C LYS A 130 -6.29 30.70 11.06
N ARG A 131 -6.20 29.47 11.58
CA ARG A 131 -6.07 29.20 13.02
C ARG A 131 -4.74 29.75 13.60
N ILE A 132 -3.67 29.75 12.80
CA ILE A 132 -2.38 30.33 13.20
C ILE A 132 -2.44 31.87 13.17
N LEU A 133 -3.06 32.46 12.15
CA LEU A 133 -3.20 33.92 12.04
C LEU A 133 -4.19 34.55 13.04
N GLY A 134 -5.15 33.77 13.53
CA GLY A 134 -6.14 34.21 14.53
C GLY A 134 -5.70 33.97 15.98
N ARG A 135 -4.47 33.51 16.21
CA ARG A 135 -3.80 33.49 17.51
C ARG A 135 -2.89 34.71 17.65
#